data_AF-A0AAW9EGQ5-F1
#
_entry.id   AF-A0AAW9EGQ5-F1
#
_cell.length_a   1.000
_cell.length_b   1.000
_cell.length_c   1.000
_cell.angle_alpha   90.00
_cell.angle_beta   90.00
_cell.angle_gamma   90.00
#
_symmetry.space_group_name_H-M   'P 1'
#
loop_
_entity.id
_entity.type
_entity.pdbx_description
1 polymer ?
#
loop_
_entity_poly.entity_id
_entity_poly.type
_entity_poly.pdbx_seq_one_letter_code
_entity_poly.pdbx_strand_id
1 'polypeptide(L)' 'PYPSVTMWKKRLIEFSEQNIPHFVASFDGQIAGHLALIIDNHPRRRHIVSFGIGVGAEFSGKGIGKALINTAIDYAFN' A
#
# COMPACT_ATOMS: atom_id res chain seq x y z
N PRO A 1 -10.51 1.75 20.42
CA PRO A 1 -9.25 2.53 20.52
C PRO A 1 -8.48 2.46 19.20
N TYR A 2 -8.11 3.62 18.63
CA TYR A 2 -7.32 3.66 17.40
C TYR A 2 -5.86 3.28 17.69
N PRO A 3 -5.20 2.54 16.79
CA PRO A 3 -3.79 2.20 16.95
C PRO A 3 -2.89 3.44 17.06
N SER A 4 -1.88 3.37 17.92
CA SER A 4 -0.94 4.48 18.13
C SER A 4 0.05 4.62 16.98
N VAL A 5 0.65 5.80 16.84
CA VAL A 5 1.71 6.05 15.84
C VAL A 5 2.90 5.11 16.05
N THR A 6 3.31 4.85 17.30
CA THR A 6 4.39 3.91 17.62
C THR A 6 4.09 2.50 17.12
N MET A 7 2.84 2.05 17.30
CA MET A 7 2.40 0.74 16.79
C MET A 7 2.49 0.68 15.27
N TRP A 8 2.04 1.73 14.56
CA TRP A 8 2.15 1.78 13.09
C TRP A 8 3.58 1.81 12.59
N LYS A 9 4.47 2.59 13.22
CA LYS A 9 5.89 2.60 12.89
C LYS A 9 6.51 1.21 13.01
N LYS A 10 6.24 0.51 14.12
CA LYS A 10 6.68 -0.87 14.31
C LYS A 10 6.16 -1.78 13.20
N ARG A 11 4.87 -1.68 12.89
CA ARG A 11 4.22 -2.52 11.88
C ARG A 11 4.79 -2.30 10.47
N LEU A 12 5.11 -1.07 10.09
CA LEU A 12 5.74 -0.77 8.80
C LEU A 12 7.14 -1.40 8.68
N ILE A 13 7.91 -1.44 9.77
CA ILE A 13 9.21 -2.11 9.81
C ILE A 13 9.01 -3.63 9.64
N GLU A 14 8.11 -4.23 10.43
CA GLU A 14 7.79 -5.67 10.36
C GLU A 14 7.30 -6.09 8.96
N PHE A 15 6.51 -5.24 8.31
CA PHE A 15 6.02 -5.49 6.95
C PHE A 15 7.13 -5.47 5.91
N SER A 16 8.11 -4.57 6.05
CA SER A 16 9.29 -4.58 5.19
C SER A 16 10.06 -5.90 5.28
N GLU A 17 10.17 -6.47 6.48
CA GLU A 17 10.87 -7.75 6.71
C GLU A 17 10.11 -8.94 6.12
N GLN A 18 8.77 -8.84 6.03
CA GLN A 18 7.89 -9.90 5.51
C GLN A 18 7.70 -9.83 3.99
N ASN A 19 8.44 -8.98 3.27
CA ASN A 19 8.24 -8.70 1.86
C ASN A 19 6.78 -8.33 1.54
N ILE A 20 6.22 -7.41 2.34
CA ILE A 20 4.90 -6.80 2.11
C ILE A 20 5.17 -5.38 1.57
N PRO A 21 5.14 -5.17 0.24
CA PRO A 21 5.42 -3.87 -0.35
C PRO A 21 4.39 -2.82 0.03
N HIS A 22 4.87 -1.62 0.35
CA HIS A 22 4.05 -0.45 0.60
C HIS A 22 4.46 0.69 -0.31
N PHE A 23 3.46 1.35 -0.90
CA PHE A 23 3.62 2.50 -1.77
C PHE A 23 2.85 3.69 -1.21
N VAL A 24 3.41 4.88 -1.42
CA VAL A 24 2.75 6.14 -1.09
C VAL A 24 2.67 6.99 -2.32
N ALA A 25 1.54 7.67 -2.50
CA ALA A 25 1.42 8.72 -3.49
C ALA A 25 1.60 10.06 -2.79
N SER A 26 2.53 10.86 -3.29
CA SER A 26 2.69 12.24 -2.86
C SER A 26 2.04 13.19 -3.86
N PHE A 27 1.37 14.23 -3.35
CA PHE A 27 0.80 15.32 -4.13
C PHE A 27 1.18 16.62 -3.44
N ASP A 28 1.88 17.51 -4.14
CA ASP A 28 2.40 18.78 -3.61
C ASP A 28 3.16 18.63 -2.27
N GLY A 29 4.02 17.61 -2.19
CA GLY A 29 4.84 17.33 -1.00
C GLY A 29 4.08 16.71 0.18
N GLN A 30 2.78 16.44 0.05
CA GLN A 30 1.96 15.79 1.06
C GLN A 30 1.61 14.35 0.66
N ILE A 31 1.49 13.45 1.63
CA ILE A 31 1.05 12.07 1.37
C ILE A 31 -0.45 12.09 1.09
N ALA A 32 -0.82 11.83 -0.16
CA ALA A 32 -2.20 11.86 -0.65
C ALA A 32 -2.88 10.48 -0.64
N GLY A 33 -2.09 9.40 -0.58
CA GLY A 33 -2.61 8.05 -0.51
C GLY A 33 -1.55 7.01 -0.21
N HIS A 34 -2.01 5.82 0.17
CA HIS A 34 -1.18 4.67 0.52
C HIS A 34 -1.76 3.41 -0.10
N LEU A 35 -0.87 2.51 -0.52
CA LEU A 35 -1.21 1.19 -1.01
C LEU A 35 -0.30 0.14 -0.37
N ALA A 36 -0.87 -0.97 0.05
CA ALA A 36 -0.17 -2.13 0.58
C ALA A 36 -0.47 -3.35 -0.29
N LEU A 37 0.55 -4.08 -0.70
CA LEU A 37 0.41 -5.38 -1.36
C LEU A 37 0.54 -6.50 -0.32
N ILE A 38 -0.41 -7.43 -0.35
CA ILE A 38 -0.50 -8.57 0.55
C ILE A 38 -0.27 -9.82 -0.28
N ILE A 39 0.91 -10.39 -0.13
CA ILE A 39 1.32 -11.63 -0.81
C ILE A 39 1.04 -12.79 0.14
N ASP A 40 0.29 -13.78 -0.34
CA ASP A 40 -0.08 -14.93 0.48
C ASP A 40 1.00 -16.01 0.43
N ASN A 41 1.52 -16.39 1.60
CA ASN A 41 2.55 -17.42 1.71
C ASN A 41 2.04 -18.85 1.49
N HIS A 42 0.71 -19.09 1.50
CA HIS A 42 0.18 -20.43 1.29
C HIS A 42 0.45 -20.90 -0.15
N PRO A 43 1.06 -22.09 -0.35
CA PRO A 43 1.51 -22.52 -1.68
C PRO A 43 0.45 -22.44 -2.78
N ARG A 44 -0.81 -22.72 -2.45
CA ARG A 44 -1.94 -22.69 -3.39
C ARG A 44 -2.44 -21.28 -3.72
N ARG A 45 -2.05 -20.25 -2.98
CA ARG A 45 -2.47 -18.85 -3.18
C ARG A 45 -1.32 -17.90 -3.50
N ARG A 46 -0.08 -18.40 -3.58
CA ARG A 46 1.11 -17.61 -3.94
C ARG A 46 1.01 -16.88 -5.29
N HIS A 47 0.12 -17.30 -6.18
CA HIS A 47 -0.11 -16.66 -7.47
C HIS A 47 -1.10 -15.48 -7.40
N ILE A 48 -1.65 -15.18 -6.22
CA ILE A 48 -2.62 -14.10 -6.00
C ILE A 48 -1.95 -13.02 -5.17
N VAL A 49 -2.18 -11.77 -5.55
CA VAL A 49 -1.85 -10.60 -4.74
C VAL A 49 -3.15 -9.92 -4.36
N SER A 50 -3.35 -9.67 -3.07
CA SER A 50 -4.40 -8.78 -2.57
C SER A 50 -3.81 -7.41 -2.27
N PHE A 51 -4.60 -6.35 -2.32
CA PHE A 51 -4.10 -5.03 -1.94
C PHE A 51 -5.13 -4.24 -1.14
N GLY A 52 -4.63 -3.43 -0.22
CA GLY A 52 -5.39 -2.39 0.47
C GLY A 52 -4.93 -1.03 -0.03
N ILE A 53 -5.89 -0.15 -0.36
CA ILE A 53 -5.62 1.20 -0.81
C ILE A 53 -6.46 2.20 -0.03
N GLY A 54 -5.86 3.33 0.33
CA GLY A 54 -6.53 4.49 0.91
C GLY A 54 -6.08 5.78 0.22
N VAL A 55 -7.02 6.66 -0.09
CA VAL A 55 -6.76 7.98 -0.65
C VAL A 55 -7.45 9.01 0.24
N GLY A 56 -6.75 10.10 0.56
CA GLY A 56 -7.35 11.21 1.30
C GLY A 56 -8.54 11.79 0.56
N ALA A 57 -9.62 12.10 1.28
CA ALA A 57 -10.86 12.59 0.68
C ALA A 57 -10.66 13.90 -0.12
N GLU A 58 -9.76 14.76 0.37
CA GLU A 58 -9.32 16.01 -0.24
C GLU A 58 -8.53 15.84 -1.56
N PHE A 59 -8.03 14.62 -1.82
CA PHE A 59 -7.33 14.26 -3.04
C PHE A 59 -8.18 13.38 -3.98
N SER A 60 -9.45 13.16 -3.63
CA SER A 60 -10.39 12.43 -4.48
C SER A 60 -10.57 13.14 -5.83
N GLY A 61 -10.77 12.35 -6.90
CA GLY A 61 -10.91 12.86 -8.27
C GLY A 61 -9.61 13.35 -8.94
N LYS A 62 -8.47 13.38 -8.22
CA LYS A 62 -7.16 13.84 -8.76
C LYS A 62 -6.31 12.73 -9.38
N GLY A 63 -6.86 11.52 -9.56
CA GLY A 63 -6.15 10.39 -10.16
C GLY A 63 -5.15 9.66 -9.24
N ILE A 64 -5.08 10.00 -7.96
CA ILE A 64 -4.16 9.38 -6.98
C ILE A 64 -4.37 7.86 -6.90
N GLY A 65 -5.62 7.42 -6.76
CA GLY A 65 -5.93 5.98 -6.70
C GLY A 65 -5.53 5.23 -7.97
N LYS A 66 -5.72 5.86 -9.14
CA LYS A 66 -5.28 5.30 -10.43
C LYS A 66 -3.76 5.15 -10.48
N ALA A 67 -3.01 6.16 -10.04
CA ALA A 67 -1.55 6.11 -10.01
C ALA A 67 -1.06 4.96 -9.11
N LEU A 68 -1.61 4.83 -7.90
CA LEU A 68 -1.26 3.76 -6.96
C LEU A 68 -1.56 2.36 -7.53
N ILE A 69 -2.75 2.16 -8.12
CA ILE A 69 -3.12 0.88 -8.72
C ILE A 69 -2.22 0.55 -9.91
N ASN A 70 -1.90 1.53 -10.76
CA ASN A 70 -0.97 1.31 -11.87
C ASN A 70 0.42 0.88 -11.37
N THR A 71 0.93 1.50 -10.30
CA THR A 71 2.19 1.08 -9.66
C THR A 71 2.10 -0.33 -9.10
N ALA A 72 0.98 -0.72 -8.50
CA ALA A 72 0.76 -2.07 -8.00
C ALA A 72 0.78 -3.12 -9.13
N ILE A 73 0.14 -2.81 -10.26
CA ILE A 73 0.14 -3.68 -11.44
C ILE A 73 1.55 -3.79 -12.02
N ASP A 74 2.23 -2.66 -12.20
CA ASP A 74 3.61 -2.62 -12.70
C ASP A 74 4.54 -3.49 -11.84
N TYR A 75 4.48 -3.32 -10.51
CA TYR A 75 5.26 -4.12 -9.57
C TYR A 75 4.91 -5.63 -9.59
N ALA A 76 3.66 -5.99 -9.89
CA ALA A 76 3.24 -7.39 -9.89
C ALA A 76 3.71 -8.16 -11.13
N PHE A 77 4.01 -7.46 -12.23
CA PHE A 77 4.30 -8.08 -13.53
C PHE A 77 5.70 -7.78 -14.07
N ASN A 78 6.46 -6.88 -13.45
CA ASN A 78 7.83 -6.50 -13.81
C ASN A 78 8.81 -6.79 -12.66
#